data_AF-A0A368F9A8-F1
#
_entry.id   AF-A0A368F9A8-F1
#
_cell.length_a   1.000
_cell.length_b   1.000
_cell.length_c   1.000
_cell.angle_alpha   90.00
_cell.angle_beta   90.00
_cell.angle_gamma   90.00
#
_symmetry.space_group_name_H-M   'P 1'
#
loop_
_entity.id
_entity.type
_entity.pdbx_description
1 polymer ?
#
loop_
_entity_poly.entity_id
_entity_poly.type
_entity_poly.pdbx_seq_one_letter_code
_entity_poly.pdbx_strand_id
1 'polypeptide(L)'
;MCPIPSFLSDDCNGPLGLTNGRIRDDQLSASSSFDSDSTGPQHARVRTHTGSGAWCPLHQVNSTHKEWIQITFGRDTVLTAVEVQGRYDEGRGMEFARAFKLEYWRPNMRGWASYRSEDDVEVIPGNSDTRTPELRVLDAPLILRRLRVVPLSNSTRTVCLRLELYGCPYEDPLQTYSAPTGSAADGVSFVDSSYDGSASNSMATGGLGRLTDGVVGEDTEDSHPHRWVGWRRHGREGAFGLLHYLPQLFVNQ
;
A
#
# COMPACT_ATOMS: atom_id res chain seq x y z
N MET A 1 1.78 -3.96 30.38
CA MET A 1 0.78 -3.70 29.32
C MET A 1 1.55 -3.62 28.02
N CYS A 2 1.23 -4.44 27.01
CA CYS A 2 1.82 -4.27 25.69
C CYS A 2 1.31 -2.95 25.10
N PRO A 3 2.16 -2.12 24.49
CA PRO A 3 1.70 -0.94 23.78
C PRO A 3 0.75 -1.35 22.65
N ILE A 4 -0.29 -0.53 22.42
CA ILE A 4 -1.20 -0.68 21.29
C ILE A 4 -0.36 -0.46 20.03
N PRO A 5 -0.38 -1.39 19.05
CA PRO A 5 0.31 -1.19 17.78
C PRO A 5 -0.05 0.16 17.15
N SER A 6 0.94 0.85 16.59
CA SER A 6 0.80 2.22 16.08
C SER A 6 -0.38 2.40 15.10
N PHE A 7 -0.65 1.39 14.26
CA PHE A 7 -1.76 1.36 13.31
C PHE A 7 -3.15 1.15 13.94
N LEU A 8 -3.24 0.68 15.19
CA LEU A 8 -4.50 0.56 15.95
C LEU A 8 -4.81 1.79 16.80
N SER A 9 -3.99 2.84 16.71
CA SER A 9 -4.29 4.12 17.36
C SER A 9 -5.39 4.87 16.60
N ASP A 10 -6.35 5.46 17.33
CA ASP A 10 -7.45 6.26 16.75
C ASP A 10 -6.95 7.43 15.87
N ASP A 11 -5.70 7.84 16.05
CA ASP A 11 -5.06 8.94 15.32
C ASP A 11 -4.33 8.51 14.02
N CYS A 12 -4.33 7.23 13.64
CA CYS A 12 -3.59 6.74 12.48
C CYS A 12 -4.31 6.91 11.12
N ASN A 13 -5.17 7.93 10.98
CA ASN A 13 -5.89 8.23 9.75
C ASN A 13 -5.73 9.69 9.29
N GLY A 14 -4.75 10.41 9.85
CA GLY A 14 -4.49 11.80 9.52
C GLY A 14 -3.69 11.98 8.21
N PRO A 15 -3.73 13.17 7.59
CA PRO A 15 -2.93 13.46 6.40
C PRO A 15 -1.43 13.46 6.71
N LEU A 16 -0.67 12.70 5.93
CA LEU A 16 0.78 12.58 6.05
C LEU A 16 1.49 13.85 5.56
N GLY A 17 0.86 14.60 4.66
CA GLY A 17 1.17 16.02 4.45
C GLY A 17 1.75 16.36 3.09
N LEU A 18 1.23 15.75 2.02
CA LEU A 18 1.45 16.25 0.67
C LEU A 18 0.77 17.61 0.49
N THR A 19 -0.44 17.84 0.96
CA THR A 19 -1.13 19.12 0.70
C THR A 19 -0.57 20.26 1.55
N ASN A 20 -0.21 19.96 2.81
CA ASN A 20 0.25 20.97 3.78
C ASN A 20 1.77 21.20 3.78
N GLY A 21 2.52 20.52 2.92
CA GLY A 21 3.97 20.70 2.76
C GLY A 21 4.85 19.99 3.80
N ARG A 22 4.28 19.19 4.71
CA ARG A 22 5.08 18.39 5.66
C ARG A 22 5.94 17.35 4.92
N ILE A 23 5.40 16.76 3.86
CA ILE A 23 6.18 16.02 2.87
C ILE A 23 6.75 17.04 1.89
N ARG A 24 8.05 17.22 1.90
CA ARG A 24 8.76 18.23 1.10
C ARG A 24 9.04 17.76 -0.32
N ASP A 25 9.37 18.67 -1.22
CA ASP A 25 9.63 18.35 -2.63
C ASP A 25 10.84 17.42 -2.81
N ASP A 26 11.85 17.50 -1.95
CA ASP A 26 13.03 16.60 -1.95
C ASP A 26 12.68 15.14 -1.62
N GLN A 27 11.47 14.91 -1.09
CA GLN A 27 10.93 13.57 -0.82
C GLN A 27 10.12 13.00 -1.98
N LEU A 28 9.88 13.80 -3.04
CA LEU A 28 9.09 13.43 -4.19
C LEU A 28 9.99 13.17 -5.40
N SER A 29 9.77 12.05 -6.08
CA SER A 29 10.43 11.75 -7.35
C SER A 29 9.46 11.04 -8.29
N ALA A 30 9.81 10.92 -9.57
CA ALA A 30 8.98 10.22 -10.55
C ALA A 30 9.86 9.46 -11.55
N SER A 31 9.28 8.47 -12.22
CA SER A 31 9.91 7.77 -13.35
C SER A 31 10.28 8.72 -14.48
N SER A 32 9.37 9.65 -14.78
CA SER A 32 9.54 10.70 -15.78
C SER A 32 8.58 11.86 -15.47
N SER A 33 8.76 12.97 -16.19
CA SER A 33 7.81 14.09 -16.20
C SER A 33 7.77 14.67 -17.60
N PHE A 34 6.59 15.04 -18.08
CA PHE A 34 6.42 15.66 -19.40
C PHE A 34 7.22 16.96 -19.52
N ASP A 35 7.19 17.73 -18.45
CA ASP A 35 8.00 18.92 -18.21
C ASP A 35 8.31 18.99 -16.72
N SER A 36 9.59 18.98 -16.34
CA SER A 36 10.04 18.97 -14.95
C SER A 36 9.57 20.20 -14.17
N ASP A 37 9.41 21.33 -14.86
CA ASP A 37 9.16 22.61 -14.21
C ASP A 37 7.67 22.82 -13.94
N SER A 38 6.80 22.34 -14.83
CA SER A 38 5.35 22.55 -14.74
C SER A 38 4.53 21.30 -14.43
N THR A 39 5.07 20.09 -14.67
CA THR A 39 4.39 18.80 -14.46
C THR A 39 5.25 17.79 -13.69
N GLY A 40 6.28 18.27 -12.99
CA GLY A 40 7.10 17.48 -12.09
C GLY A 40 6.34 16.96 -10.85
N PRO A 41 6.94 16.03 -10.09
CA PRO A 41 6.33 15.40 -8.92
C PRO A 41 5.93 16.39 -7.81
N GLN A 42 6.60 17.54 -7.71
CA GLN A 42 6.28 18.62 -6.76
C GLN A 42 4.88 19.22 -6.97
N HIS A 43 4.31 19.07 -8.17
CA HIS A 43 2.96 19.55 -8.52
C HIS A 43 1.87 18.51 -8.29
N ALA A 44 2.20 17.34 -7.75
CA ALA A 44 1.28 16.23 -7.51
C ALA A 44 0.49 16.34 -6.20
N ARG A 45 0.24 17.54 -5.66
CA ARG A 45 -0.45 17.72 -4.37
C ARG A 45 -1.96 17.93 -4.63
N VAL A 46 -2.85 17.19 -3.98
CA VAL A 46 -4.31 17.37 -4.18
C VAL A 46 -4.76 18.78 -3.80
N ARG A 47 -5.84 19.24 -4.42
CA ARG A 47 -6.48 20.54 -4.15
C ARG A 47 -5.55 21.74 -4.34
N THR A 48 -4.38 21.57 -4.95
CA THR A 48 -3.51 22.67 -5.34
C THR A 48 -3.65 22.99 -6.84
N HIS A 49 -3.24 24.21 -7.18
CA HIS A 49 -3.19 24.74 -8.54
C HIS A 49 -1.77 25.19 -8.89
N THR A 50 -0.76 24.52 -8.33
CA THR A 50 0.67 24.82 -8.56
C THR A 50 1.12 24.26 -9.92
N GLY A 51 1.98 25.01 -10.63
CA GLY A 51 2.46 24.61 -11.97
C GLY A 51 1.34 24.50 -12.99
N SER A 52 1.39 23.47 -13.85
CA SER A 52 0.30 23.09 -14.77
C SER A 52 -0.79 22.24 -14.09
N GLY A 53 -0.73 22.10 -12.75
CA GLY A 53 -1.80 21.60 -11.91
C GLY A 53 -1.79 20.11 -11.56
N ALA A 54 -0.73 19.35 -11.89
CA ALA A 54 -0.53 17.94 -11.50
C ALA A 54 0.88 17.44 -11.84
N TRP A 55 1.26 16.24 -11.37
CA TRP A 55 2.32 15.48 -12.03
C TRP A 55 1.77 14.75 -13.26
N CYS A 56 2.51 14.78 -14.37
CA CYS A 56 2.19 14.07 -15.59
C CYS A 56 3.48 13.39 -16.12
N PRO A 57 3.49 12.06 -16.35
CA PRO A 57 4.65 11.40 -16.92
C PRO A 57 4.92 11.84 -18.36
N LEU A 58 6.16 11.68 -18.81
CA LEU A 58 6.59 11.98 -20.18
C LEU A 58 5.91 11.06 -21.19
N HIS A 59 5.84 9.78 -20.85
CA HIS A 59 5.25 8.76 -21.72
C HIS A 59 3.79 8.52 -21.38
N GLN A 60 2.98 8.28 -22.41
CA GLN A 60 1.60 7.87 -22.23
C GLN A 60 1.55 6.48 -21.56
N VAL A 61 0.64 6.32 -20.61
CA VAL A 61 0.47 5.09 -19.86
C VAL A 61 -0.36 4.10 -20.69
N ASN A 62 0.13 2.86 -20.76
CA ASN A 62 -0.50 1.70 -21.37
C ASN A 62 -0.02 0.42 -20.66
N SER A 63 -0.30 -0.75 -21.23
CA SER A 63 0.11 -2.04 -20.63
C SER A 63 1.62 -2.30 -20.61
N THR A 64 2.42 -1.59 -21.44
CA THR A 64 3.87 -1.80 -21.54
C THR A 64 4.69 -0.72 -20.85
N HIS A 65 4.21 0.52 -20.83
CA HIS A 65 4.89 1.67 -20.24
C HIS A 65 4.38 1.91 -18.82
N LYS A 66 5.19 1.52 -17.84
CA LYS A 66 4.90 1.69 -16.42
C LYS A 66 5.58 2.95 -15.90
N GLU A 67 4.78 3.96 -15.61
CA GLU A 67 5.20 5.21 -14.99
C GLU A 67 4.82 5.21 -13.51
N TRP A 68 5.53 5.97 -12.68
CA TRP A 68 5.26 6.07 -11.24
C TRP A 68 5.67 7.42 -10.69
N ILE A 69 4.95 7.85 -9.65
CA ILE A 69 5.41 8.87 -8.72
C ILE A 69 5.75 8.22 -7.39
N GLN A 70 6.86 8.62 -6.79
CA GLN A 70 7.40 8.05 -5.58
C GLN A 70 7.47 9.08 -4.47
N ILE A 71 7.09 8.64 -3.28
CA ILE A 71 7.19 9.38 -2.03
C ILE A 71 8.19 8.63 -1.14
N THR A 72 9.23 9.33 -0.68
CA THR A 72 10.27 8.80 0.21
C THR A 72 10.12 9.41 1.61
N PHE A 73 9.75 8.60 2.58
CA PHE A 73 9.58 9.03 3.96
C PHE A 73 10.92 9.02 4.71
N GLY A 74 11.09 9.91 5.69
CA GLY A 74 12.28 9.94 6.54
C GLY A 74 12.34 8.78 7.53
N ARG A 75 11.19 8.22 7.91
CA ARG A 75 11.00 7.10 8.85
C ARG A 75 9.94 6.14 8.31
N ASP A 76 9.86 4.94 8.88
CA ASP A 76 8.81 4.01 8.52
C ASP A 76 7.46 4.62 8.89
N THR A 77 6.49 4.43 8.00
CA THR A 77 5.21 5.12 8.01
C THR A 77 4.14 4.09 7.73
N VAL A 78 3.07 4.14 8.51
CA VAL A 78 1.82 3.42 8.26
C VAL A 78 1.03 4.23 7.24
N LEU A 79 0.61 3.59 6.15
CA LEU A 79 -0.29 4.13 5.15
C LEU A 79 -1.64 3.42 5.27
N THR A 80 -2.71 4.17 5.48
CA THR A 80 -4.08 3.64 5.64
C THR A 80 -5.00 4.02 4.47
N ALA A 81 -4.73 5.14 3.80
CA ALA A 81 -5.47 5.52 2.61
C ALA A 81 -4.64 6.39 1.65
N VAL A 82 -5.06 6.38 0.38
CA VAL A 82 -4.53 7.25 -0.67
C VAL A 82 -5.68 8.04 -1.26
N GLU A 83 -5.55 9.36 -1.33
CA GLU A 83 -6.48 10.21 -2.06
C GLU A 83 -5.87 10.63 -3.37
N VAL A 84 -6.60 10.42 -4.46
CA VAL A 84 -6.17 10.70 -5.82
C VAL A 84 -7.05 11.76 -6.46
N GLN A 85 -6.48 12.60 -7.31
CA GLN A 85 -7.21 13.61 -8.07
C GLN A 85 -6.56 13.79 -9.45
N GLY A 86 -7.37 14.00 -10.49
CA GLY A 86 -6.89 14.31 -11.84
C GLY A 86 -6.33 15.72 -11.98
N ARG A 87 -5.95 16.13 -13.20
CA ARG A 87 -5.50 17.48 -13.53
C ARG A 87 -6.68 18.33 -14.00
N TYR A 88 -7.17 19.23 -13.15
CA TYR A 88 -8.28 20.11 -13.51
C TYR A 88 -7.82 21.32 -14.34
N ASP A 89 -6.75 22.01 -13.91
CA ASP A 89 -6.14 23.18 -14.59
C ASP A 89 -7.19 24.18 -15.11
N GLU A 90 -8.06 24.66 -14.20
CA GLU A 90 -9.15 25.61 -14.51
C GLU A 90 -10.13 25.13 -15.61
N GLY A 91 -10.25 23.82 -15.80
CA GLY A 91 -11.08 23.22 -16.84
C GLY A 91 -10.35 23.01 -18.17
N ARG A 92 -9.08 23.40 -18.29
CA ARG A 92 -8.23 23.08 -19.45
C ARG A 92 -7.67 21.65 -19.37
N GLY A 93 -7.59 21.09 -18.16
CA GLY A 93 -7.11 19.73 -17.92
C GLY A 93 -8.17 18.67 -18.13
N MET A 94 -7.79 17.60 -18.83
CA MET A 94 -8.64 16.45 -19.17
C MET A 94 -8.04 15.12 -18.71
N GLU A 95 -6.89 15.15 -18.05
CA GLU A 95 -6.08 13.99 -17.73
C GLU A 95 -6.27 13.55 -16.28
N PHE A 96 -6.51 12.25 -16.09
CA PHE A 96 -6.66 11.62 -14.79
C PHE A 96 -6.37 10.12 -14.89
N ALA A 97 -5.92 9.51 -13.80
CA ALA A 97 -5.75 8.07 -13.73
C ALA A 97 -7.08 7.41 -13.34
N ARG A 98 -7.57 6.49 -14.18
CA ARG A 98 -8.80 5.70 -13.88
C ARG A 98 -8.56 4.52 -12.96
N ALA A 99 -7.33 4.06 -12.89
CA ALA A 99 -6.88 2.99 -12.03
C ALA A 99 -5.41 3.19 -11.72
N PHE A 100 -4.95 2.66 -10.61
CA PHE A 100 -3.56 2.64 -10.22
C PHE A 100 -3.27 1.40 -9.38
N LYS A 101 -2.00 1.13 -9.13
CA LYS A 101 -1.58 0.20 -8.07
C LYS A 101 -0.55 0.88 -7.18
N LEU A 102 -0.34 0.31 -6.00
CA LEU A 102 0.67 0.78 -5.05
C LEU A 102 1.81 -0.22 -5.00
N GLU A 103 3.02 0.26 -5.18
CA GLU A 103 4.24 -0.49 -4.87
C GLU A 103 4.89 0.15 -3.65
N TYR A 104 5.36 -0.65 -2.70
CA TYR A 104 5.99 -0.15 -1.49
C TYR A 104 7.29 -0.89 -1.16
N TRP A 105 8.12 -0.25 -0.35
CA TRP A 105 9.40 -0.80 0.06
C TRP A 105 9.77 -0.36 1.48
N ARG A 106 10.45 -1.26 2.21
CA ARG A 106 11.07 -1.04 3.54
C ARG A 106 12.56 -1.46 3.52
N PRO A 107 13.41 -0.93 4.42
CA PRO A 107 14.85 -1.24 4.49
C PRO A 107 15.25 -2.72 4.40
N ASN A 108 14.47 -3.61 4.99
CA ASN A 108 14.78 -5.05 5.05
C ASN A 108 14.23 -5.86 3.86
N MET A 109 13.59 -5.21 2.88
CA MET A 109 13.01 -5.87 1.71
C MET A 109 14.01 -5.93 0.56
N ARG A 110 14.06 -7.09 -0.12
CA ARG A 110 14.92 -7.32 -1.29
C ARG A 110 14.53 -6.51 -2.52
N GLY A 111 13.28 -6.08 -2.59
CA GLY A 111 12.70 -5.36 -3.71
C GLY A 111 11.36 -4.74 -3.33
N TRP A 112 10.71 -4.10 -4.29
CA TRP A 112 9.37 -3.55 -4.11
C TRP A 112 8.34 -4.68 -4.00
N ALA A 113 7.38 -4.54 -3.09
CA ALA A 113 6.17 -5.34 -3.05
C ALA A 113 5.00 -4.56 -3.63
N SER A 114 3.97 -5.25 -4.13
CA SER A 114 2.69 -4.65 -4.50
C SER A 114 1.72 -4.74 -3.34
N TYR A 115 0.92 -3.69 -3.11
CA TYR A 115 -0.29 -3.81 -2.29
C TYR A 115 -1.29 -4.75 -2.96
N ARG A 116 -2.01 -5.51 -2.14
CA ARG A 116 -3.12 -6.37 -2.56
C ARG A 116 -4.28 -6.17 -1.60
N SER A 117 -5.49 -6.09 -2.14
CA SER A 117 -6.72 -6.13 -1.36
C SER A 117 -6.88 -7.47 -0.64
N GLU A 118 -7.86 -7.55 0.25
CA GLU A 118 -8.28 -8.81 0.87
C GLU A 118 -8.61 -9.89 -0.18
N ASP A 119 -9.18 -9.48 -1.32
CA ASP A 119 -9.53 -10.31 -2.48
C ASP A 119 -8.36 -10.60 -3.46
N ASP A 120 -7.11 -10.37 -3.05
CA ASP A 120 -5.89 -10.56 -3.87
C ASP A 120 -5.84 -9.69 -5.15
N VAL A 121 -6.48 -8.52 -5.13
CA VAL A 121 -6.51 -7.58 -6.26
C VAL A 121 -5.48 -6.45 -6.07
N GLU A 122 -4.56 -6.29 -7.02
CA GLU A 122 -3.56 -5.20 -7.02
C GLU A 122 -4.09 -3.87 -7.57
N VAL A 123 -5.18 -3.91 -8.34
CA VAL A 123 -5.71 -2.74 -9.06
C VAL A 123 -6.69 -1.97 -8.18
N ILE A 124 -6.34 -0.72 -7.86
CA ILE A 124 -7.18 0.20 -7.12
C ILE A 124 -7.90 1.14 -8.10
N PRO A 125 -9.23 1.30 -8.00
CA PRO A 125 -9.95 2.27 -8.81
C PRO A 125 -9.45 3.71 -8.56
N GLY A 126 -9.28 4.49 -9.62
CA GLY A 126 -8.81 5.87 -9.58
C GLY A 126 -9.95 6.89 -9.63
N ASN A 127 -9.75 7.97 -10.37
CA ASN A 127 -10.73 9.03 -10.59
C ASN A 127 -11.66 8.72 -11.76
N SER A 128 -12.88 9.26 -11.69
CA SER A 128 -13.86 9.30 -12.78
C SER A 128 -13.86 10.62 -13.56
N ASP A 129 -13.28 11.68 -12.98
CA ASP A 129 -13.16 13.02 -13.56
C ASP A 129 -11.83 13.70 -13.18
N THR A 130 -11.61 14.95 -13.61
CA THR A 130 -10.37 15.71 -13.33
C THR A 130 -10.40 16.55 -12.05
N ARG A 131 -11.56 16.75 -11.44
CA ARG A 131 -11.79 17.75 -10.38
C ARG A 131 -12.00 17.11 -9.01
N THR A 132 -12.68 15.99 -8.91
CA THR A 132 -13.14 15.40 -7.66
C THR A 132 -12.02 14.55 -7.05
N PRO A 133 -11.52 14.90 -5.84
CA PRO A 133 -10.64 14.01 -5.08
C PRO A 133 -11.39 12.74 -4.69
N GLU A 134 -10.74 11.59 -4.84
CA GLU A 134 -11.30 10.28 -4.53
C GLU A 134 -10.40 9.60 -3.50
N LEU A 135 -10.95 9.35 -2.30
CA LEU A 135 -10.25 8.67 -1.21
C LEU A 135 -10.38 7.16 -1.39
N ARG A 136 -9.25 6.45 -1.34
CA ARG A 136 -9.15 4.99 -1.39
C ARG A 136 -8.52 4.49 -0.09
N VAL A 137 -9.38 3.98 0.79
CA VAL A 137 -8.97 3.30 2.04
C VAL A 137 -8.41 1.93 1.67
N LEU A 138 -7.29 1.55 2.30
CA LEU A 138 -6.70 0.23 2.14
C LEU A 138 -7.38 -0.74 3.11
N ASP A 139 -7.59 -1.99 2.66
CA ASP A 139 -8.22 -3.01 3.50
C ASP A 139 -7.34 -3.38 4.71
N ALA A 140 -6.02 -3.28 4.51
CA ALA A 140 -5.00 -3.45 5.52
C ALA A 140 -3.97 -2.31 5.42
N PRO A 141 -3.50 -1.75 6.55
CA PRO A 141 -2.48 -0.72 6.55
C PRO A 141 -1.14 -1.24 6.02
N LEU A 142 -0.42 -0.39 5.28
CA LEU A 142 0.92 -0.71 4.79
C LEU A 142 1.98 -0.03 5.64
N ILE A 143 2.97 -0.80 6.10
CA ILE A 143 4.18 -0.22 6.69
C ILE A 143 5.21 -0.05 5.57
N LEU A 144 5.67 1.18 5.35
CA LEU A 144 6.56 1.52 4.24
C LEU A 144 7.53 2.65 4.57
N ARG A 145 8.65 2.69 3.84
CA ARG A 145 9.58 3.83 3.78
C ARG A 145 9.51 4.56 2.45
N ARG A 146 9.15 3.84 1.39
CA ARG A 146 8.97 4.37 0.05
C ARG A 146 7.66 3.84 -0.51
N LEU A 147 6.90 4.73 -1.12
CA LEU A 147 5.66 4.42 -1.82
C LEU A 147 5.79 4.85 -3.27
N ARG A 148 5.36 4.00 -4.20
CA ARG A 148 5.13 4.32 -5.61
C ARG A 148 3.66 4.19 -5.92
N VAL A 149 3.08 5.25 -6.47
CA VAL A 149 1.75 5.24 -7.06
C VAL A 149 1.93 5.06 -8.57
N VAL A 150 1.46 3.91 -9.09
CA VAL A 150 1.67 3.48 -10.47
C VAL A 150 0.34 3.61 -11.21
N PRO A 151 0.09 4.66 -12.01
CA PRO A 151 -1.10 4.74 -12.84
C PRO A 151 -1.18 3.58 -13.84
N LEU A 152 -2.39 3.07 -14.06
CA LEU A 152 -2.67 1.96 -14.96
C LEU A 152 -3.67 2.38 -16.04
N SER A 153 -3.48 1.88 -17.26
CA SER A 153 -4.44 2.08 -18.36
C SER A 153 -4.37 0.94 -19.38
N ASN A 154 -5.53 0.43 -19.78
CA ASN A 154 -5.65 -0.59 -20.82
C ASN A 154 -5.58 0.00 -22.24
N SER A 155 -5.84 1.30 -22.38
CA SER A 155 -5.64 2.05 -23.63
C SER A 155 -4.57 3.11 -23.45
N THR A 156 -3.76 3.34 -24.49
CA THR A 156 -2.73 4.37 -24.46
C THR A 156 -3.36 5.75 -24.24
N ARG A 157 -2.96 6.41 -23.15
CA ARG A 157 -3.45 7.76 -22.83
C ARG A 157 -2.48 8.54 -21.96
N THR A 158 -2.59 9.86 -22.03
CA THR A 158 -1.99 10.75 -21.05
C THR A 158 -2.77 10.65 -19.74
N VAL A 159 -2.04 10.52 -18.63
CA VAL A 159 -2.57 10.53 -17.28
C VAL A 159 -1.87 11.63 -16.50
N CYS A 160 -2.55 12.19 -15.52
CA CYS A 160 -1.93 13.09 -14.56
C CYS A 160 -2.50 12.79 -13.19
N LEU A 161 -1.72 13.01 -12.14
CA LEU A 161 -2.05 12.66 -10.77
C LEU A 161 -1.71 13.79 -9.82
N ARG A 162 -2.63 13.98 -8.87
CA ARG A 162 -2.43 14.67 -7.61
C ARG A 162 -2.80 13.72 -6.48
N LEU A 163 -2.10 13.82 -5.36
CA LEU A 163 -2.10 12.86 -4.26
C LEU A 163 -2.16 13.55 -2.89
N GLU A 164 -2.87 12.93 -1.95
CA GLU A 164 -2.64 13.01 -0.50
C GLU A 164 -2.56 11.59 0.06
N LEU A 165 -1.81 11.42 1.13
CA LEU A 165 -1.64 10.14 1.80
C LEU A 165 -2.11 10.26 3.24
N TYR A 166 -2.73 9.20 3.77
CA TYR A 166 -3.27 9.17 5.12
C TYR A 166 -2.63 8.04 5.91
N GLY A 167 -2.40 8.28 7.20
CA GLY A 167 -1.75 7.32 8.08
C GLY A 167 -1.04 7.99 9.25
N CYS A 168 0.01 7.34 9.74
CA CYS A 168 0.81 7.83 10.86
C CYS A 168 2.26 7.32 10.83
N PRO A 169 3.16 7.85 11.66
CA PRO A 169 4.47 7.26 11.89
C PRO A 169 4.35 5.81 12.40
N TYR A 170 5.21 4.92 11.89
CA TYR A 170 5.34 3.59 12.45
C TYR A 170 6.28 3.62 13.65
N GLU A 171 5.75 3.30 14.83
CA GLU A 171 6.50 3.37 16.11
C GLU A 171 6.75 2.00 16.75
N ASP A 172 6.24 0.93 16.14
CA ASP A 172 6.40 -0.41 16.69
C ASP A 172 7.82 -0.97 16.43
N PRO A 173 8.38 -1.75 17.38
CA PRO A 173 9.72 -2.30 17.24
C PRO A 173 9.81 -3.45 16.23
N LEU A 174 8.68 -4.02 15.83
CA LEU A 174 8.65 -5.17 14.94
C LEU A 174 9.02 -4.76 13.52
N GLN A 175 10.12 -5.28 12.99
CA GLN A 175 10.57 -4.95 11.64
C GLN A 175 10.23 -6.05 10.63
N THR A 176 10.31 -7.30 11.08
CA THR A 176 9.96 -8.50 10.33
C THR A 176 9.58 -9.61 11.31
N TYR A 177 8.83 -10.62 10.86
CA TYR A 177 8.70 -11.90 11.57
C TYR A 177 9.21 -13.06 10.72
N SER A 178 9.30 -14.23 11.36
CA SER A 178 9.47 -15.50 10.67
C SER A 178 8.47 -16.50 11.23
N ALA A 179 7.78 -17.21 10.35
CA ALA A 179 6.76 -18.17 10.72
C ALA A 179 6.75 -19.33 9.71
N PRO A 180 6.27 -20.53 10.08
CA PRO A 180 6.03 -21.57 9.09
C PRO A 180 5.06 -21.06 8.01
N THR A 181 5.20 -21.53 6.78
CA THR A 181 4.29 -21.12 5.71
C THR A 181 2.91 -21.76 5.94
N GLY A 182 1.85 -20.97 5.78
CA GLY A 182 0.47 -21.43 5.99
C GLY A 182 0.10 -22.64 5.12
N SER A 183 -0.90 -23.40 5.55
CA SER A 183 -1.39 -24.61 4.89
C SER A 183 -2.74 -24.38 4.23
N ALA A 184 -3.07 -25.21 3.23
CA ALA A 184 -4.43 -25.29 2.68
C ALA A 184 -5.22 -26.44 3.32
N ALA A 185 -6.52 -26.25 3.47
CA ALA A 185 -7.46 -27.21 4.02
C ALA A 185 -8.84 -27.05 3.38
N ASP A 186 -9.49 -28.16 3.01
CA ASP A 186 -10.88 -28.15 2.52
C ASP A 186 -11.14 -27.15 1.37
N GLY A 187 -10.14 -26.93 0.51
CA GLY A 187 -10.19 -25.98 -0.61
C GLY A 187 -9.88 -24.53 -0.24
N VAL A 188 -9.62 -24.26 1.03
CA VAL A 188 -9.32 -22.94 1.61
C VAL A 188 -7.82 -22.80 1.86
N SER A 189 -7.24 -21.64 1.53
CA SER A 189 -5.82 -21.34 1.73
C SER A 189 -5.61 -20.42 2.92
N PHE A 190 -4.86 -20.88 3.93
CA PHE A 190 -4.44 -20.07 5.08
C PHE A 190 -2.99 -19.59 4.96
N VAL A 191 -2.50 -19.48 3.73
CA VAL A 191 -1.21 -18.85 3.43
C VAL A 191 -1.34 -17.35 3.60
N ASP A 192 -0.33 -16.75 4.22
CA ASP A 192 -0.22 -15.30 4.29
C ASP A 192 0.09 -14.69 2.92
N SER A 193 -0.96 -14.39 2.15
CA SER A 193 -0.84 -13.83 0.80
C SER A 193 -0.31 -12.40 0.78
N SER A 194 -0.33 -11.70 1.92
CA SER A 194 0.21 -10.34 2.06
C SER A 194 1.69 -10.32 2.43
N TYR A 195 2.27 -11.49 2.72
CA TYR A 195 3.63 -11.58 3.23
C TYR A 195 4.64 -11.01 2.24
N ASP A 196 5.34 -9.96 2.66
CA ASP A 196 6.23 -9.18 1.80
C ASP A 196 7.71 -9.56 1.91
N GLY A 197 8.00 -10.64 2.64
CA GLY A 197 9.33 -11.22 2.82
C GLY A 197 9.62 -12.36 1.85
N SER A 198 10.58 -13.22 2.22
CA SER A 198 10.88 -14.44 1.48
C SER A 198 10.08 -15.61 2.04
N ALA A 199 9.21 -16.20 1.21
CA ALA A 199 8.46 -17.39 1.54
C ALA A 199 8.96 -18.60 0.74
N SER A 200 9.20 -19.70 1.44
CA SER A 200 9.39 -21.05 0.88
C SER A 200 8.17 -21.91 1.23
N ASN A 201 8.13 -23.16 0.77
CA ASN A 201 7.03 -24.08 1.11
C ASN A 201 6.93 -24.38 2.62
N SER A 202 8.00 -24.16 3.40
CA SER A 202 8.04 -24.50 4.82
C SER A 202 8.13 -23.28 5.74
N MET A 203 8.73 -22.18 5.28
CA MET A 203 9.06 -21.04 6.12
C MET A 203 8.94 -19.71 5.36
N ALA A 204 8.29 -18.74 6.00
CA ALA A 204 8.27 -17.33 5.66
C ALA A 204 9.27 -16.58 6.56
N THR A 205 10.17 -15.78 5.99
CA THR A 205 11.23 -15.06 6.74
C THR A 205 11.47 -13.64 6.21
N GLY A 206 11.81 -12.71 7.10
CA GLY A 206 12.26 -11.36 6.75
C GLY A 206 11.20 -10.41 6.17
N GLY A 207 9.92 -10.63 6.47
CA GLY A 207 8.81 -9.77 6.02
C GLY A 207 7.79 -9.49 7.13
N LEU A 208 6.76 -8.73 6.76
CA LEU A 208 5.52 -8.51 7.50
C LEU A 208 4.35 -9.00 6.64
N GLY A 209 3.18 -9.12 7.25
CA GLY A 209 1.97 -9.65 6.61
C GLY A 209 0.79 -9.68 7.59
N ARG A 210 -0.15 -10.59 7.37
CA ARG A 210 -1.45 -10.65 8.07
C ARG A 210 -1.34 -10.74 9.59
N LEU A 211 -0.27 -11.34 10.09
CA LEU A 211 -0.06 -11.45 11.55
C LEU A 211 0.23 -10.10 12.23
N THR A 212 0.43 -9.03 11.44
CA THR A 212 0.93 -7.73 11.89
C THR A 212 0.18 -6.54 11.28
N ASP A 213 -0.90 -6.77 10.52
CA ASP A 213 -1.65 -5.72 9.83
C ASP A 213 -2.78 -5.10 10.67
N GLY A 214 -3.08 -5.67 11.84
CA GLY A 214 -4.13 -5.18 12.74
C GLY A 214 -5.55 -5.52 12.33
N VAL A 215 -5.74 -6.25 11.23
CA VAL A 215 -7.05 -6.72 10.80
C VAL A 215 -7.43 -7.93 11.64
N VAL A 216 -8.57 -7.84 12.35
CA VAL A 216 -9.07 -8.94 13.18
C VAL A 216 -10.10 -9.79 12.41
N GLY A 217 -9.94 -11.11 12.46
CA GLY A 217 -10.81 -12.11 11.87
C GLY A 217 -12.05 -12.28 12.73
N GLU A 218 -13.19 -12.50 12.07
CA GLU A 218 -14.47 -12.72 12.73
C GLU A 218 -14.57 -14.17 13.27
N ASP A 219 -15.49 -14.42 14.21
CA ASP A 219 -15.61 -15.68 14.97
C ASP A 219 -15.77 -16.96 14.10
N THR A 220 -16.10 -16.83 12.81
CA THR A 220 -16.21 -17.95 11.87
C THR A 220 -15.21 -17.84 10.70
N GLU A 221 -14.23 -18.74 10.74
CA GLU A 221 -13.18 -18.96 9.73
C GLU A 221 -13.72 -19.16 8.30
N ASP A 222 -14.92 -19.74 8.18
CA ASP A 222 -15.55 -20.07 6.89
C ASP A 222 -15.98 -18.86 6.06
N SER A 223 -16.15 -17.69 6.68
CA SER A 223 -16.68 -16.50 6.00
C SER A 223 -15.59 -15.67 5.31
N HIS A 224 -14.40 -15.61 5.91
CA HIS A 224 -13.27 -14.79 5.45
C HIS A 224 -11.98 -15.53 5.79
N PRO A 225 -11.53 -16.48 4.95
CA PRO A 225 -10.36 -17.31 5.21
C PRO A 225 -9.02 -16.70 4.79
N HIS A 226 -9.04 -15.64 3.97
CA HIS A 226 -8.07 -14.54 4.11
C HIS A 226 -8.18 -13.99 5.54
N ARG A 227 -7.54 -12.96 6.07
CA ARG A 227 -7.55 -12.65 7.55
C ARG A 227 -6.97 -13.73 8.49
N TRP A 228 -6.91 -15.02 8.12
CA TRP A 228 -6.32 -16.08 8.94
C TRP A 228 -4.99 -16.56 8.36
N VAL A 229 -4.05 -16.88 9.23
CA VAL A 229 -2.85 -17.67 8.90
C VAL A 229 -2.92 -18.95 9.73
N GLY A 230 -2.74 -20.10 9.08
CA GLY A 230 -3.06 -21.38 9.70
C GLY A 230 -2.19 -22.52 9.22
N TRP A 231 -1.95 -23.49 10.10
CA TRP A 231 -1.12 -24.67 9.81
C TRP A 231 -1.85 -25.96 10.14
N ARG A 232 -1.68 -26.98 9.30
CA ARG A 232 -2.19 -28.32 9.58
C ARG A 232 -1.33 -28.98 10.66
N ARG A 233 -1.95 -29.45 11.73
CA ARG A 233 -1.24 -30.21 12.77
C ARG A 233 -1.03 -31.65 12.32
N HIS A 234 0.22 -32.13 12.27
CA HIS A 234 0.49 -33.55 11.99
C HIS A 234 -0.11 -34.46 13.09
N GLY A 235 -0.83 -35.52 12.68
CA GLY A 235 -1.27 -36.61 13.55
C GLY A 235 -2.76 -36.65 13.95
N ARG A 236 -3.59 -35.70 13.49
CA ARG A 236 -5.06 -35.78 13.56
C ARG A 236 -5.65 -35.25 12.26
N GLU A 237 -6.38 -36.09 11.53
CA GLU A 237 -7.22 -35.62 10.41
C GLU A 237 -8.21 -34.59 10.96
N GLY A 238 -8.29 -33.42 10.31
CA GLY A 238 -9.25 -32.35 10.64
C GLY A 238 -8.87 -31.39 11.78
N ALA A 239 -7.63 -31.41 12.31
CA ALA A 239 -7.22 -30.45 13.34
C ALA A 239 -6.27 -29.35 12.80
N PHE A 240 -6.71 -28.09 12.82
CA PHE A 240 -5.94 -26.92 12.43
C PHE A 240 -5.44 -26.14 13.65
N GLY A 241 -4.21 -25.65 13.56
CA GLY A 241 -3.74 -24.56 14.41
C GLY A 241 -3.96 -23.26 13.66
N LEU A 242 -4.96 -22.49 14.06
CA LEU A 242 -5.24 -21.17 13.50
C LEU A 242 -4.59 -20.12 14.35
N LEU A 243 -3.95 -19.18 13.69
CA LEU A 243 -3.25 -18.13 14.37
C LEU A 243 -3.50 -16.83 13.65
N HIS A 244 -4.28 -16.01 14.34
CA HIS A 244 -4.85 -14.81 13.78
C HIS A 244 -4.14 -13.56 14.31
N TYR A 245 -3.50 -13.69 15.47
CA TYR A 245 -2.71 -12.63 16.07
C TYR A 245 -1.64 -13.24 16.94
N LEU A 246 -0.39 -12.82 16.74
CA LEU A 246 0.66 -12.99 17.74
C LEU A 246 0.80 -11.65 18.46
N PRO A 247 0.14 -11.42 19.63
CA PRO A 247 0.58 -10.36 20.52
C PRO A 247 2.02 -10.58 21.00
N GLN A 248 2.56 -11.77 20.75
CA GLN A 248 3.86 -12.23 21.20
C GLN A 248 4.32 -13.27 20.19
N LEU A 249 5.44 -13.06 19.48
CA LEU A 249 6.50 -14.07 19.33
C LEU A 249 7.76 -13.37 18.80
N PHE A 250 8.78 -13.44 19.65
CA PHE A 250 10.21 -13.43 19.35
C PHE A 250 10.76 -12.25 18.53
N VAL A 251 11.03 -11.17 19.25
CA VAL A 251 12.26 -10.40 19.03
C VAL A 251 13.42 -11.40 19.24
N ASN A 252 13.94 -11.99 18.16
CA ASN A 252 15.29 -12.52 18.24
C ASN A 252 16.22 -11.32 18.44
N GLN A 253 16.83 -11.24 19.63
CA GLN A 253 17.96 -10.36 19.90
C GLN A 253 19.15 -10.73 19.01
#